data_AF-A0AA43AXZ5-F1
#
_entry.id   AF-A0AA43AXZ5-F1
#
_cell.length_a   1.000
_cell.length_b   1.000
_cell.length_c   1.000
_cell.angle_alpha   90.00
_cell.angle_beta   90.00
_cell.angle_gamma   90.00
#
_symmetry.space_group_name_H-M   'P 1'
#
loop_
_entity.id
_entity.type
_entity.pdbx_description
1 polymer ?
#
loop_
_entity_poly.entity_id
_entity_poly.type
_entity_poly.pdbx_seq_one_letter_code
_entity_poly.pdbx_strand_id
1 'polypeptide(L)'
;MNPLNPCARRAQWPKLALLCLVLQTSGSAIAQPGLSDYTTPAQKYALALEAQTEGDVPAMLAWLRAAAHDGHAPAQRLLGVALIGGPALYGPAMPTDLCEARQWLLRAARQEGPGAGDVAYALFSRPRPAQLSQCERL
;
A
#
# COMPACT_ATOMS: atom_id res chain seq x y z
N MET A 1 51.38 -42.53 46.80
CA MET A 1 50.93 -41.38 47.63
C MET A 1 49.67 -40.82 46.99
N ASN A 2 48.57 -40.81 47.74
CA ASN A 2 47.31 -40.10 47.43
C ASN A 2 47.06 -39.24 48.69
N PRO A 3 46.66 -37.96 48.60
CA PRO A 3 45.23 -37.67 48.84
C PRO A 3 44.62 -36.39 48.18
N LEU A 4 43.30 -36.46 47.92
CA LEU A 4 42.23 -35.46 48.12
C LEU A 4 42.06 -34.21 47.20
N ASN A 5 41.06 -34.29 46.29
CA ASN A 5 39.82 -33.48 46.16
C ASN A 5 39.80 -31.98 46.62
N PRO A 6 39.11 -31.07 45.89
CA PRO A 6 37.65 -30.99 46.07
C PRO A 6 36.78 -30.67 44.84
N CYS A 7 35.61 -31.30 44.83
CA CYS A 7 34.40 -30.88 44.13
C CYS A 7 33.89 -29.52 44.64
N ALA A 8 33.54 -28.59 43.73
CA ALA A 8 32.46 -27.57 43.83
C ALA A 8 32.66 -26.57 42.65
N ARG A 9 31.71 -26.21 41.78
CA ARG A 9 30.31 -25.88 42.00
C ARG A 9 29.49 -26.22 40.76
N ARG A 10 28.41 -26.97 40.95
CA ARG A 10 27.20 -26.84 40.13
C ARG A 10 26.63 -25.44 40.40
N ALA A 11 26.69 -24.55 39.41
CA ALA A 11 25.92 -23.31 39.45
C ALA A 11 24.78 -23.43 38.42
N GLN A 12 23.57 -23.43 38.96
CA GLN A 12 22.29 -23.60 38.30
C GLN A 12 22.00 -22.44 37.34
N TRP A 13 22.00 -22.67 36.02
CA TRP A 13 21.36 -21.74 35.08
C TRP A 13 20.37 -22.40 34.09
N PRO A 14 19.62 -23.48 34.43
CA PRO A 14 18.61 -23.99 33.51
C PRO A 14 17.46 -22.99 33.30
N LYS A 15 17.26 -22.06 34.25
CA LYS A 15 16.22 -21.03 34.16
C LYS A 15 16.51 -19.95 33.11
N LEU A 16 17.78 -19.71 32.77
CA LEU A 16 18.13 -18.70 31.77
C LEU A 16 18.14 -19.24 30.34
N ALA A 17 18.43 -20.54 30.16
CA ALA A 17 18.20 -21.21 28.89
C ALA A 17 16.70 -21.22 28.50
N LEU A 18 15.81 -21.36 29.49
CA LEU A 18 14.36 -21.25 29.27
C LEU A 18 13.92 -19.83 28.88
N LEU A 19 14.60 -18.77 29.34
CA LEU A 19 14.24 -17.39 28.99
C LEU A 19 14.53 -17.08 27.51
N CYS A 20 15.63 -17.59 26.96
CA CYS A 20 15.97 -17.42 25.54
C CYS A 20 15.04 -18.20 24.60
N LEU A 21 14.41 -19.28 25.07
CA LEU A 21 13.49 -20.07 24.26
C LEU A 21 12.15 -19.33 24.02
N VAL A 22 11.74 -18.44 24.92
CA VAL A 22 10.50 -17.65 24.80
C VAL A 22 10.68 -16.45 23.85
N LEU A 23 11.91 -15.97 23.62
CA LEU A 23 12.16 -14.87 22.67
C LEU A 23 12.11 -15.29 21.19
N GLN A 24 12.17 -16.59 20.87
CA GLN A 24 12.12 -17.05 19.48
C GLN A 24 10.69 -17.24 18.95
N THR A 25 9.66 -17.03 19.76
CA THR A 25 8.25 -17.11 19.32
C THR A 25 7.64 -15.75 18.98
N SER A 26 8.41 -14.66 19.06
CA SER A 26 7.98 -13.37 18.51
C SER A 26 7.75 -13.53 17.01
N GLY A 27 6.47 -13.49 16.64
CA GLY A 27 5.96 -14.03 15.39
C GLY A 27 6.72 -13.54 14.17
N SER A 28 7.20 -14.49 13.38
CA SER A 28 7.32 -14.26 11.96
C SER A 28 5.90 -14.00 11.45
N ALA A 29 5.55 -12.72 11.24
CA ALA A 29 4.38 -12.39 10.46
C ALA A 29 4.63 -12.93 9.06
N ILE A 30 4.15 -14.14 8.80
CA ILE A 30 4.16 -14.72 7.47
C ILE A 30 3.21 -13.83 6.67
N ALA A 31 3.75 -13.01 5.77
CA ALA A 31 2.98 -12.34 4.74
C ALA A 31 2.22 -13.43 3.98
N GLN A 32 0.93 -13.59 4.26
CA GLN A 32 0.13 -14.65 3.66
C GLN A 32 -0.07 -14.31 2.18
N PRO A 33 0.40 -15.15 1.24
CA PRO A 33 0.20 -14.92 -0.19
C PRO A 33 -1.24 -15.21 -0.64
N GLY A 34 -2.16 -15.49 0.30
CA GLY A 34 -3.55 -15.88 0.04
C GLY A 34 -4.58 -14.77 0.15
N LEU A 35 -4.20 -13.52 0.39
CA LEU A 35 -5.17 -12.42 0.58
C LEU A 35 -6.06 -12.20 -0.67
N SER A 36 -5.65 -12.63 -1.87
CA SER A 36 -6.32 -12.23 -3.12
C SER A 36 -7.78 -12.65 -3.25
N ASP A 37 -8.15 -13.83 -2.74
CA ASP A 37 -9.44 -14.45 -3.10
C ASP A 37 -10.60 -13.94 -2.23
N TYR A 38 -10.30 -13.41 -1.04
CA TYR A 38 -11.30 -12.90 -0.09
C TYR A 38 -11.20 -11.39 0.17
N THR A 39 -10.21 -10.70 -0.40
CA THR A 39 -10.08 -9.25 -0.19
C THR A 39 -11.07 -8.51 -1.09
N THR A 40 -12.08 -7.91 -0.46
CA THR A 40 -13.03 -7.02 -1.14
C THR A 40 -12.32 -5.78 -1.70
N PRO A 41 -12.88 -5.11 -2.72
CA PRO A 41 -12.27 -3.90 -3.27
C PRO A 41 -12.08 -2.79 -2.23
N ALA A 42 -12.97 -2.72 -1.23
CA ALA A 42 -12.87 -1.79 -0.11
C ALA A 42 -11.71 -2.13 0.85
N GLN A 43 -11.45 -3.42 1.09
CA GLN A 43 -10.29 -3.85 1.89
C GLN A 43 -8.98 -3.59 1.15
N LYS A 44 -8.93 -3.83 -0.17
CA LYS A 44 -7.77 -3.44 -1.01
C LYS A 44 -7.50 -1.93 -0.91
N TYR A 45 -8.56 -1.12 -0.92
CA TYR A 45 -8.43 0.31 -0.71
C TYR A 45 -7.93 0.68 0.69
N ALA A 46 -8.38 -0.01 1.74
CA ALA A 46 -7.86 0.19 3.10
C ALA A 46 -6.35 -0.10 3.20
N LEU A 47 -5.87 -1.21 2.62
CA LEU A 47 -4.44 -1.52 2.55
C LEU A 47 -3.64 -0.44 1.81
N ALA A 48 -4.23 0.16 0.78
CA ALA A 48 -3.58 1.29 0.10
C ALA A 48 -3.42 2.51 1.01
N LEU A 49 -4.43 2.81 1.84
CA LEU A 49 -4.36 3.91 2.80
C LEU A 49 -3.34 3.63 3.90
N GLU A 50 -3.25 2.39 4.38
CA GLU A 50 -2.22 1.97 5.34
C GLU A 50 -0.82 2.20 4.75
N ALA A 51 -0.56 1.68 3.54
CA ALA A 51 0.70 1.89 2.84
C ALA A 51 1.02 3.39 2.62
N GLN A 52 0.00 4.21 2.34
CA GLN A 52 0.16 5.66 2.26
C GLN A 52 0.64 6.26 3.59
N THR A 53 0.05 5.86 4.72
CA THR A 53 0.47 6.36 6.04
C THR A 53 1.87 5.93 6.44
N GLU A 54 2.33 4.78 5.94
CA GLU A 54 3.69 4.27 6.13
C GLU A 54 4.71 4.92 5.19
N GLY A 55 4.25 5.65 4.16
CA GLY A 55 5.10 6.23 3.13
C GLY A 55 5.56 5.22 2.06
N ASP A 56 4.98 4.02 2.02
CA ASP A 56 5.22 3.02 0.97
C ASP A 56 4.38 3.33 -0.27
N VAL A 57 4.89 4.25 -1.09
CA VAL A 57 4.24 4.69 -2.33
C VAL A 57 4.05 3.53 -3.32
N PRO A 58 5.05 2.65 -3.57
CA PRO A 58 4.85 1.48 -4.42
C PRO A 58 3.69 0.58 -3.98
N ALA A 59 3.61 0.24 -2.68
CA ALA A 59 2.54 -0.59 -2.16
C ALA A 59 1.17 0.11 -2.23
N MET A 60 1.10 1.40 -1.90
CA MET A 60 -0.10 2.22 -2.04
C MET A 60 -0.63 2.14 -3.48
N LEU A 61 0.22 2.34 -4.49
CA LEU A 61 -0.19 2.29 -5.89
C LEU A 61 -0.62 0.90 -6.36
N ALA A 62 0.04 -0.15 -5.87
CA ALA A 62 -0.33 -1.53 -6.19
C ALA A 62 -1.74 -1.84 -5.69
N TRP A 63 -2.02 -1.50 -4.43
CA TRP A 63 -3.34 -1.71 -3.82
C TRP A 63 -4.43 -0.83 -4.43
N LEU A 64 -4.12 0.44 -4.74
CA LEU A 64 -5.03 1.33 -5.46
C LEU A 64 -5.41 0.76 -6.82
N ARG A 65 -4.44 0.30 -7.62
CA ARG A 65 -4.71 -0.29 -8.93
C ARG A 65 -5.56 -1.54 -8.81
N ALA A 66 -5.28 -2.41 -7.84
CA ALA A 66 -6.07 -3.61 -7.60
C ALA A 66 -7.53 -3.25 -7.25
N ALA A 67 -7.75 -2.35 -6.28
CA ALA A 67 -9.09 -1.91 -5.90
C ALA A 67 -9.82 -1.17 -7.03
N ALA A 68 -9.11 -0.33 -7.80
CA ALA A 68 -9.66 0.43 -8.91
C ALA A 68 -10.08 -0.49 -10.07
N HIS A 69 -9.31 -1.54 -10.33
CA HIS A 69 -9.62 -2.56 -11.33
C HIS A 69 -10.90 -3.33 -10.98
N ASP A 70 -11.09 -3.64 -9.69
CA ASP A 70 -12.32 -4.27 -9.20
C ASP A 70 -13.52 -3.30 -9.11
N GLY A 71 -13.37 -2.06 -9.59
CA GLY A 71 -14.46 -1.09 -9.70
C GLY A 71 -14.63 -0.15 -8.51
N HIS A 72 -13.77 -0.18 -7.48
CA HIS A 72 -13.96 0.67 -6.30
C HIS A 72 -13.79 2.17 -6.62
N ALA A 73 -14.88 2.93 -6.66
CA ALA A 73 -14.86 4.35 -7.06
C ALA A 73 -13.91 5.24 -6.22
N PRO A 74 -13.82 5.09 -4.87
CA PRO A 74 -12.83 5.81 -4.07
C PRO A 74 -11.38 5.51 -4.49
N ALA A 75 -11.05 4.25 -4.80
CA ALA A 75 -9.71 3.88 -5.26
C ALA A 75 -9.41 4.46 -6.64
N GLN A 76 -10.37 4.42 -7.57
CA GLN A 76 -10.23 5.05 -8.89
C GLN A 76 -9.98 6.55 -8.76
N ARG A 77 -10.70 7.24 -7.87
CA ARG A 77 -10.48 8.66 -7.61
C ARG A 77 -9.07 8.91 -7.04
N LEU A 78 -8.69 8.19 -5.99
CA LEU A 78 -7.41 8.40 -5.32
C LEU A 78 -6.22 8.07 -6.24
N LEU A 79 -6.32 7.01 -7.03
CA LEU A 79 -5.32 6.66 -8.05
C LEU A 79 -5.16 7.78 -9.07
N GLY A 80 -6.26 8.34 -9.57
CA GLY A 80 -6.21 9.44 -10.51
C GLY A 80 -5.56 10.70 -9.94
N VAL A 81 -5.86 11.05 -8.68
CA VAL A 81 -5.21 12.19 -8.01
C VAL A 81 -3.72 11.93 -7.80
N ALA A 82 -3.35 10.72 -7.38
CA ALA A 82 -1.97 10.34 -7.17
C ALA A 82 -1.16 10.39 -8.48
N LEU A 83 -1.74 9.97 -9.61
CA LEU A 83 -1.11 10.03 -10.92
C LEU A 83 -0.97 11.45 -11.49
N ILE A 84 -1.78 12.41 -11.02
CA ILE A 84 -1.64 13.83 -11.39
C ILE A 84 -0.56 14.49 -10.55
N GLY A 85 -0.62 14.31 -9.23
CA GLY A 85 0.28 14.93 -8.26
C GLY A 85 1.58 14.17 -8.02
N GLY A 86 1.79 13.03 -8.69
CA GLY A 86 2.83 12.04 -8.42
C GLY A 86 4.19 12.63 -8.02
N PRO A 87 4.84 13.39 -8.90
CA PRO A 87 6.18 13.94 -8.62
C PRO A 87 6.22 14.91 -7.44
N ALA A 88 5.14 15.69 -7.25
CA ALA A 88 5.06 16.70 -6.21
C ALA A 88 4.70 16.10 -4.83
N LEU A 89 3.94 15.00 -4.81
CA LEU A 89 3.47 14.35 -3.59
C LEU A 89 4.41 13.24 -3.12
N TYR A 90 5.02 12.51 -4.06
CA TYR A 90 5.74 11.26 -3.80
C TYR A 90 7.16 11.24 -4.37
N GLY A 91 7.58 12.33 -5.03
CA GLY A 91 8.92 12.48 -5.59
C GLY A 91 9.10 11.94 -7.01
N PRO A 92 10.30 12.09 -7.58
CA PRO A 92 10.57 11.85 -9.01
C PRO A 92 10.38 10.39 -9.45
N ALA A 93 10.34 9.44 -8.50
CA ALA A 93 10.09 8.04 -8.77
C ALA A 93 8.65 7.75 -9.24
N MET A 94 7.73 8.71 -9.05
CA MET A 94 6.35 8.59 -9.50
C MET A 94 6.05 9.64 -10.57
N PRO A 95 6.31 9.35 -11.86
CA PRO A 95 6.01 10.28 -12.95
C PRO A 95 4.50 10.52 -13.06
N THR A 96 4.15 11.73 -13.48
CA THR A 96 2.76 12.07 -13.78
C THR A 96 2.27 11.29 -15.00
N ASP A 97 1.08 10.67 -14.91
CA ASP A 97 0.37 10.11 -16.05
C ASP A 97 -1.06 10.69 -16.13
N LEU A 98 -1.20 11.76 -16.90
CA LEU A 98 -2.48 12.45 -17.07
C LEU A 98 -3.50 11.62 -17.88
N CYS A 99 -3.04 10.73 -18.75
CA CYS A 99 -3.91 9.89 -19.57
C CYS A 99 -4.59 8.83 -18.69
N GLU A 100 -3.78 8.08 -17.94
CA GLU A 100 -4.26 7.07 -16.99
C GLU A 100 -5.13 7.73 -15.91
N ALA A 101 -4.68 8.87 -15.35
CA ALA A 101 -5.43 9.60 -14.33
C ALA A 101 -6.83 10.01 -14.80
N ARG A 102 -6.93 10.55 -16.01
CA ARG A 102 -8.23 10.97 -16.59
C ARG A 102 -9.17 9.80 -16.72
N GLN A 103 -8.69 8.64 -17.17
CA GLN A 103 -9.52 7.46 -17.32
C GLN A 103 -10.09 7.00 -15.98
N TRP A 104 -9.26 6.93 -14.94
CA TRP A 104 -9.71 6.53 -13.61
C TRP A 104 -10.70 7.53 -13.00
N LEU A 105 -10.41 8.83 -13.10
CA LEU A 105 -11.30 9.87 -12.58
C LEU A 105 -12.67 9.88 -13.28
N LEU A 106 -12.71 9.67 -14.60
CA LEU A 106 -13.97 9.56 -15.34
C LEU A 106 -14.76 8.29 -14.98
N ARG A 107 -14.09 7.19 -14.65
CA ARG A 107 -14.77 5.98 -14.16
C ARG A 107 -15.36 6.22 -12.77
N ALA A 108 -14.62 6.85 -11.86
CA ALA A 108 -15.11 7.20 -10.53
C ALA A 108 -16.35 8.11 -10.60
N ALA A 109 -16.26 9.19 -11.38
CA ALA A 109 -17.35 10.16 -11.53
C ALA A 109 -18.65 9.53 -12.08
N ARG A 110 -18.54 8.54 -12.98
CA ARG A 110 -19.72 7.81 -13.49
C ARG A 110 -20.41 6.98 -12.41
N GLN A 111 -19.67 6.44 -11.45
CA GLN A 111 -20.22 5.60 -10.40
C GLN A 111 -20.85 6.40 -9.27
N GLU A 112 -20.31 7.57 -8.95
CA GLU A 112 -20.72 8.36 -7.78
C GLU A 112 -21.89 9.32 -8.08
N GLY A 113 -22.23 9.51 -9.35
CA GLY A 113 -23.39 10.27 -9.79
C GLY A 113 -23.20 11.80 -9.77
N PRO A 114 -24.18 12.55 -10.30
CA PRO A 114 -24.13 14.01 -10.33
C PRO A 114 -24.23 14.58 -8.90
N GLY A 115 -23.16 15.21 -8.42
CA GLY A 115 -23.10 15.88 -7.11
C GLY A 115 -22.00 15.38 -6.18
N ALA A 116 -21.41 14.21 -6.44
CA ALA A 116 -20.10 13.89 -5.89
C ALA A 116 -19.11 14.86 -6.53
N GLY A 117 -18.33 15.62 -5.72
CA GLY A 117 -17.34 16.57 -6.21
C GLY A 117 -16.43 15.92 -7.24
N ASP A 118 -16.76 16.10 -8.52
CA ASP A 118 -16.23 15.31 -9.61
C ASP A 118 -14.89 15.88 -10.01
N VAL A 119 -13.87 15.47 -9.24
CA VAL A 119 -12.45 15.76 -9.45
C VAL A 119 -12.07 15.65 -10.93
N ALA A 120 -12.68 14.72 -11.68
CA ALA A 120 -12.58 14.61 -13.13
C ALA A 120 -12.96 15.91 -13.88
N TYR A 121 -14.18 16.44 -13.69
CA TYR A 121 -14.59 17.66 -14.37
C TYR A 121 -13.79 18.86 -13.84
N ALA A 122 -13.57 18.97 -12.53
CA ALA A 122 -12.78 20.07 -11.98
C ALA A 122 -11.38 20.18 -12.62
N LEU A 123 -10.73 19.05 -12.89
CA LEU A 123 -9.39 19.00 -13.48
C LEU A 123 -9.38 19.07 -15.02
N PHE A 124 -10.42 18.58 -15.70
CA PHE A 124 -10.39 18.36 -17.15
C PHE A 124 -11.40 19.18 -17.97
N SER A 125 -12.22 20.04 -17.37
CA SER A 125 -13.27 20.81 -18.08
C SER A 125 -12.81 22.13 -18.73
N ARG A 126 -11.60 22.63 -18.44
CA ARG A 126 -11.03 23.91 -18.96
C ARG A 126 -9.93 23.67 -20.02
N PRO A 127 -9.47 24.67 -20.82
CA PRO A 127 -8.71 24.41 -22.06
C PRO A 127 -7.61 23.38 -21.84
N ARG A 128 -7.75 22.28 -22.57
CA ARG A 128 -7.11 20.99 -22.29
C ARG A 128 -5.59 21.15 -22.31
N PRO A 129 -4.86 20.77 -21.23
CA PRO A 129 -3.40 20.77 -21.27
C PRO A 129 -2.92 19.93 -22.45
N ALA A 130 -1.86 20.39 -23.13
CA ALA A 130 -1.35 19.78 -24.36
C ALA A 130 -1.07 18.27 -24.22
N GLN A 131 -0.71 17.81 -23.03
CA GLN A 131 -0.50 16.39 -22.71
C GLN A 131 -1.78 15.54 -22.85
N LEU A 132 -2.97 16.08 -22.52
CA LEU A 132 -4.22 15.34 -22.70
C LEU A 132 -4.63 15.19 -24.17
N SER A 133 -4.22 16.14 -25.03
CA SER A 133 -4.43 16.03 -26.48
C SER A 133 -3.65 14.88 -27.13
N GLN A 134 -2.63 14.37 -26.44
CA GLN A 134 -1.85 13.21 -26.88
C GLN A 134 -2.54 11.89 -26.48
N CYS A 135 -3.28 11.88 -25.37
CA CYS A 135 -4.05 10.72 -24.90
C CYS A 135 -5.21 10.35 -25.84
N GLU A 136 -5.79 11.32 -26.56
CA GLU A 136 -6.96 11.12 -27.44
C GLU A 136 -6.57 10.66 -28.86
N ARG A 137 -5.27 10.56 -29.17
CA ARG A 137 -4.75 10.16 -30.50
C ARG A 137 -4.40 8.66 -30.60
N LEU A 138 -4.64 7.90 -29.54
CA LEU A 138 -4.45 6.44 -29.44
C LEU A 138 -5.81 5.77 -29.31
#